data_AF-I1QCX4-F1
#
_entry.id   AF-I1QCX4-F1
#
_cell.length_a   1.000
_cell.length_b   1.000
_cell.length_c   1.000
_cell.angle_alpha   90.00
_cell.angle_beta   90.00
_cell.angle_gamma   90.00
#
_symmetry.space_group_name_H-M   'P 1'
#
loop_
_entity.id
_entity.type
_entity.pdbx_description
1 polymer ?
#
loop_
_entity_poly.entity_id
_entity_poly.type
_entity_poly.pdbx_seq_one_letter_code
_entity_poly.pdbx_strand_id
1 'polypeptide(L)'
;MADTFPELSVTASDCIEMMWIQSMLYFAFYGMGKPLEMLLDRGTSKPDKYLKAKPDSVRPRTCPAKSGRPPGAGSSRTVPGCSSSTSTAARWSASRQR
;
A
#
# COMPACT_ATOMS: atom_id res chain seq x y z
N MET A 1 -6.57 -15.51 11.59
CA MET A 1 -6.90 -14.10 11.92
C MET A 1 -6.74 -13.84 13.40
N ALA A 2 -7.40 -14.62 14.27
CA ALA A 2 -7.33 -14.47 15.72
C ALA A 2 -5.89 -14.42 16.28
N ASP A 3 -5.00 -15.29 15.80
CA ASP A 3 -3.64 -15.39 16.37
C ASP A 3 -2.66 -14.33 15.84
N THR A 4 -2.93 -13.76 14.66
CA THR A 4 -2.01 -12.83 13.99
C THR A 4 -2.37 -11.37 14.25
N PHE A 5 -3.66 -11.08 14.49
CA PHE A 5 -4.14 -9.74 14.74
C PHE A 5 -5.22 -9.73 15.82
N PRO A 6 -4.85 -10.04 17.08
CA PRO A 6 -5.80 -10.17 18.19
C PRO A 6 -6.48 -8.84 18.57
N GLU A 7 -5.81 -7.71 18.33
CA GLU A 7 -6.32 -6.36 18.65
C GLU A 7 -7.64 -6.00 17.93
N LEU A 8 -7.92 -6.64 16.80
CA LEU A 8 -9.15 -6.38 16.03
C LEU A 8 -10.34 -7.19 16.54
N SER A 9 -10.13 -8.18 17.41
CA SER A 9 -11.18 -9.00 18.03
C SER A 9 -12.23 -9.56 17.04
N VAL A 10 -11.82 -9.89 15.82
CA VAL A 10 -12.75 -10.40 14.79
C VAL A 10 -13.26 -11.77 15.18
N THR A 11 -14.58 -11.92 15.17
CA THR A 11 -15.29 -13.18 15.47
C THR A 11 -15.81 -13.81 14.19
N ALA A 12 -16.17 -15.11 14.25
CA ALA A 12 -16.74 -15.80 13.09
C ALA A 12 -18.07 -15.19 12.61
N SER A 13 -18.82 -14.56 13.51
CA SER A 13 -20.05 -13.83 13.18
C SER A 13 -19.83 -12.57 12.34
N ASP A 14 -18.62 -12.02 12.32
CA ASP A 14 -18.27 -10.85 11.51
C ASP A 14 -17.89 -11.25 10.07
N CYS A 15 -17.65 -12.54 9.83
CA CYS A 15 -17.24 -13.07 8.53
C CYS A 15 -18.46 -13.53 7.73
N ILE A 16 -18.48 -13.18 6.44
CA ILE A 16 -19.55 -13.60 5.52
C ILE A 16 -18.90 -14.28 4.31
N GLU A 17 -19.19 -15.56 4.13
CA GLU A 17 -18.75 -16.31 2.95
C GLU A 17 -19.66 -16.02 1.76
N MET A 18 -19.06 -15.66 0.62
CA MET A 18 -19.76 -15.29 -0.60
C MET A 18 -18.93 -15.63 -1.83
N MET A 19 -19.56 -15.65 -3.02
CA MET A 19 -18.81 -15.80 -4.27
C MET A 19 -17.87 -14.60 -4.48
N TRP A 20 -16.73 -14.81 -5.12
CA TRP A 20 -15.77 -13.74 -5.39
C TRP A 20 -16.41 -12.51 -6.06
N ILE A 21 -17.28 -12.72 -7.04
CA ILE A 21 -17.95 -11.61 -7.73
C ILE A 21 -18.96 -10.86 -6.84
N GLN A 22 -19.56 -11.54 -5.86
CA GLN A 22 -20.42 -10.88 -4.86
C GLN A 22 -19.58 -10.04 -3.88
N SER A 23 -18.35 -10.45 -3.58
CA SER A 23 -17.43 -9.64 -2.76
C SER A 23 -17.09 -8.31 -3.43
N MET A 24 -16.98 -8.27 -4.76
CA MET A 24 -16.75 -7.03 -5.51
C MET A 24 -17.90 -6.04 -5.34
N LEU A 25 -19.15 -6.52 -5.37
CA LEU A 25 -20.34 -5.69 -5.10
C LEU A 25 -20.35 -5.16 -3.65
N TYR A 26 -19.95 -6.01 -2.70
CA TYR A 26 -19.85 -5.63 -1.30
C TYR A 26 -18.82 -4.50 -1.09
N PHE A 27 -17.61 -4.64 -1.65
CA PHE A 27 -16.55 -3.61 -1.55
C PHE A 27 -16.85 -2.33 -2.33
N ALA A 28 -17.66 -2.41 -3.39
CA ALA A 28 -18.15 -1.25 -4.13
C ALA A 28 -19.31 -0.52 -3.42
N PHE A 29 -19.63 -0.89 -2.17
CA PHE A 29 -20.67 -0.28 -1.33
C PHE A 29 -22.11 -0.43 -1.86
N TYR A 30 -22.37 -1.39 -2.76
CA TYR A 30 -23.73 -1.70 -3.24
C TYR A 30 -24.56 -2.50 -2.20
N GLY A 31 -23.89 -3.13 -1.24
CA GLY A 31 -24.51 -3.99 -0.23
C GLY A 31 -24.70 -5.44 -0.67
N MET A 32 -25.19 -6.28 0.24
CA MET A 32 -25.42 -7.71 -0.02
C MET A 32 -26.71 -7.95 -0.82
N GLY A 33 -26.69 -8.97 -1.69
CA GLY A 33 -27.88 -9.43 -2.43
C GLY A 33 -28.24 -8.60 -3.66
N LYS A 34 -27.31 -7.77 -4.15
CA LYS A 34 -27.50 -7.00 -5.38
C LYS A 34 -27.29 -7.83 -6.65
N PRO A 35 -28.06 -7.57 -7.72
CA PRO A 35 -27.86 -8.20 -9.03
C PRO A 35 -26.44 -7.94 -9.58
N LEU A 36 -25.87 -8.94 -10.25
CA LEU A 36 -24.54 -8.86 -10.84
C LEU A 36 -24.49 -7.87 -12.01
N GLU A 37 -25.64 -7.63 -12.63
CA GLU A 37 -25.82 -6.66 -13.71
C GLU A 37 -25.41 -5.24 -13.31
N MET A 38 -25.43 -4.89 -12.01
CA MET A 38 -24.94 -3.59 -11.55
C MET A 38 -23.44 -3.39 -11.78
N LEU A 39 -22.64 -4.46 -11.86
CA LEU A 39 -21.22 -4.34 -12.21
C LEU A 39 -21.02 -3.94 -13.68
N LEU A 40 -22.03 -4.11 -14.54
CA LEU A 40 -21.98 -3.69 -15.94
C LEU A 40 -22.16 -2.17 -16.07
N ASP A 41 -22.83 -1.54 -15.12
CA ASP A 41 -22.97 -0.09 -15.06
C ASP A 41 -21.68 0.54 -14.52
N ARG A 42 -20.89 1.16 -15.40
CA ARG A 42 -19.64 1.82 -15.03
C ARG A 42 -19.85 3.22 -14.42
N GLY A 43 -21.11 3.64 -14.25
CA GLY A 43 -21.48 4.99 -13.81
C GLY A 43 -21.09 6.05 -14.83
N THR A 44 -21.64 7.25 -14.66
CA THR A 44 -21.30 8.41 -15.50
C THR A 44 -19.80 8.66 -15.38
N SER A 45 -19.09 8.60 -16.52
CA SER A 45 -17.63 8.59 -16.64
C SER A 45 -16.89 9.83 -16.12
N LYS A 46 -17.58 10.73 -15.43
CA LYS A 46 -17.02 11.94 -14.82
C LYS A 46 -17.30 11.89 -13.32
N PRO A 47 -16.28 11.96 -12.46
CA PRO A 47 -16.52 12.12 -11.04
C PRO A 47 -17.27 13.44 -10.83
N ASP A 48 -18.36 13.41 -10.06
CA ASP A 48 -19.12 14.61 -9.68
C ASP A 48 -18.26 15.68 -8.98
N LYS A 49 -17.07 15.30 -8.50
CA LYS A 49 -16.17 16.15 -7.73
C LYS A 49 -14.73 15.98 -8.20
N TYR A 50 -14.02 17.09 -8.34
CA TYR A 50 -12.56 17.07 -8.55
C TYR A 50 -11.86 16.60 -7.28
N LEU A 51 -11.09 15.51 -7.37
CA LEU A 51 -10.35 14.93 -6.25
C LEU A 51 -8.84 14.93 -6.55
N LYS A 52 -8.04 15.48 -5.63
CA LYS A 52 -6.58 15.44 -5.67
C LYS A 52 -6.05 14.69 -4.46
N ALA A 53 -5.75 13.41 -4.64
CA ALA A 53 -5.14 12.55 -3.64
C ALA A 53 -3.67 12.27 -3.98
N LYS A 54 -2.81 12.15 -2.96
CA LYS A 54 -1.40 11.79 -3.12
C LYS A 54 -1.16 10.41 -2.46
N PRO A 55 -0.75 9.38 -3.20
CA PRO A 55 -0.39 8.09 -2.60
C PRO A 55 0.98 8.22 -1.92
N ASP A 56 1.06 7.79 -0.66
CA ASP A 56 2.31 7.59 0.07
C ASP A 56 2.52 6.09 0.28
N SER A 57 3.76 5.63 0.13
CA SER A 57 4.15 4.26 0.45
C SER A 57 4.99 4.26 1.72
N VAL A 58 4.46 3.66 2.79
CA VAL A 58 5.19 3.50 4.04
C VAL A 58 6.24 2.39 3.88
N ARG A 59 7.50 2.70 4.21
CA ARG A 59 8.55 1.70 4.40
C ARG A 59 8.98 1.71 5.86
N PRO A 60 9.44 0.57 6.40
CA PRO A 60 10.02 0.52 7.72
C PRO A 60 11.14 1.57 7.82
N ARG A 61 11.11 2.35 8.90
CA ARG A 61 12.19 3.29 9.21
C ARG A 61 13.37 2.48 9.73
N THR A 62 14.13 1.87 8.85
CA THR A 62 15.47 1.41 9.19
C THR A 62 16.33 2.66 9.33
N CYS A 63 16.38 3.24 10.53
CA CYS A 63 17.53 4.06 10.87
C CYS A 63 18.71 3.09 10.91
N PRO A 64 19.72 3.18 10.00
CA PRO A 64 20.95 2.45 10.24
C PRO A 64 21.44 2.91 11.62
N ALA A 65 21.64 1.95 12.53
CA ALA A 65 22.24 2.23 13.81
C ALA A 65 23.47 3.09 13.54
N LYS A 66 23.50 4.31 14.09
CA LYS A 66 24.70 5.13 14.06
C LYS A 66 25.77 4.27 14.71
N SER A 67 26.66 3.68 13.91
CA SER A 67 27.88 3.08 14.45
C SER A 67 28.54 4.20 15.24
N GLY A 68 28.54 4.07 16.57
CA GLY A 68 29.17 5.05 17.44
C GLY A 68 30.58 5.30 16.93
N ARG A 69 30.88 6.56 16.62
CA ARG A 69 32.22 6.99 16.24
C ARG A 69 33.09 6.85 17.50
N PRO A 70 34.10 5.96 17.57
CA PRO A 70 35.06 6.02 18.66
C PRO A 70 35.90 7.30 18.50
N PRO A 71 36.27 7.99 19.59
CA PRO A 71 37.09 9.17 19.51
C PRO A 71 38.54 8.77 19.22
N GLY A 72 39.13 9.40 18.20
CA GLY A 72 40.57 9.48 18.05
C GLY A 72 41.29 8.21 17.62
N ALA A 73 41.41 8.00 16.31
CA ALA A 73 42.59 7.36 15.74
C ALA A 73 42.76 7.88 14.31
N GLY A 74 43.73 8.78 14.11
CA GLY A 74 44.20 9.09 12.78
C GLY A 74 44.86 7.85 12.19
N SER A 75 44.45 7.45 10.99
CA SER A 75 45.38 6.92 10.00
C SER A 75 44.65 6.71 8.68
N SER A 76 45.29 7.17 7.62
CA SER A 76 44.88 7.02 6.23
C SER A 76 44.60 5.55 5.90
N ARG A 77 43.41 5.25 5.37
CA ARG A 77 43.23 4.16 4.42
C ARG A 77 41.97 4.36 3.58
N THR A 78 42.18 4.57 2.29
CA THR A 78 41.19 4.40 1.25
C THR A 78 40.64 2.96 1.30
N VAL A 79 39.31 2.83 1.30
CA VAL A 79 38.62 1.59 0.95
C VAL A 79 37.60 1.90 -0.15
N PRO A 80 37.69 1.24 -1.31
CA PRO A 80 36.78 1.45 -2.44
C PRO A 80 35.50 0.62 -2.30
N GLY A 81 34.41 1.14 -2.88
CA GLY A 81 33.28 0.31 -3.29
C GLY A 81 32.16 0.11 -2.27
N CYS A 82 31.51 1.19 -1.83
CA CYS A 82 30.10 1.07 -1.42
C CYS A 82 29.26 1.19 -2.69
N SER A 83 28.83 0.04 -3.23
CA SER A 83 27.83 -0.03 -4.28
C SER A 83 26.58 0.70 -3.79
N SER A 84 26.33 1.85 -4.41
CA SER A 84 25.06 2.55 -4.32
C SER A 84 23.97 1.58 -4.75
N SER A 85 23.24 1.00 -3.79
CA SER A 85 21.92 0.47 -4.04
C SER A 85 21.01 1.66 -4.32
N THR A 86 21.10 2.17 -5.54
CA THR A 86 20.14 3.08 -6.14
C THR A 86 18.78 2.44 -5.94
N SER A 87 17.96 3.00 -5.04
CA SER A 87 16.54 2.69 -5.05
C SER A 87 16.03 3.19 -6.39
N THR A 88 15.90 2.27 -7.35
CA THR A 88 15.13 2.46 -8.57
C THR A 88 13.72 2.79 -8.11
N ALA A 89 13.45 4.07 -7.93
CA ALA A 89 12.09 4.59 -7.80
C ALA A 89 11.41 4.19 -9.12
N ALA A 90 10.51 3.23 -9.02
CA ALA A 90 9.68 2.81 -10.13
C ALA A 90 9.07 4.06 -10.76
N ARG A 91 9.49 4.34 -11.99
CA ARG A 91 8.96 5.39 -12.85
C ARG A 91 7.50 5.04 -13.13
N TRP A 92 6.60 5.50 -12.28
CA TRP A 92 5.21 5.64 -12.69
C TRP A 92 5.19 6.80 -13.67
N SER A 93 5.27 6.44 -14.97
CA SER A 93 4.84 7.33 -16.03
C SER A 93 3.38 7.63 -15.74
N ALA A 94 3.13 8.78 -15.12
CA ALA A 94 1.81 9.39 -15.08
C ALA A 94 1.45 9.70 -16.54
N SER A 95 0.85 8.71 -17.20
CA SER A 95 0.13 8.89 -18.45
C SER A 95 -1.00 9.86 -18.13
N ARG A 96 -0.72 11.14 -18.38
CA ARG A 96 -1.62 12.27 -18.49
C ARG A 96 -2.95 11.79 -19.10
N GLN A 97 -3.95 11.51 -18.26
CA GLN A 97 -5.32 11.40 -18.71
C GLN A 97 -5.88 12.81 -18.75
N ARG A 98 -6.11 13.23 -19.99
CA ARG A 98 -6.71 14.48 -20.42
C ARG A 98 -8.17 14.53 -20.03
#